data_AF-A0A2E8KRG2-F1
#
_entry.id   AF-A0A2E8KRG2-F1
#
_cell.length_a   1.000
_cell.length_b   1.000
_cell.length_c   1.000
_cell.angle_alpha   90.00
_cell.angle_beta   90.00
_cell.angle_gamma   90.00
#
_symmetry.space_group_name_H-M   'P 1'
#
loop_
_entity.id
_entity.type
_entity.pdbx_description
1 polymer ?
#
loop_
_entity_poly.entity_id
_entity_poly.type
_entity_poly.pdbx_seq_one_letter_code
_entity_poly.pdbx_strand_id
1 'polypeptide(L)'
;MELLASLVALDFIAQYYAHWSVHNIKPLWRVHLVHHSDTHVDASTGLRLHPFDYFIRESFAIFSVFLLDLPPGLYVIYRFCTIAFTHFNHANIKLPPTLDKAISYVFVSPNMHKFHHHFEVPWTDTNYGNIMSIWDTLFGTFYYGDVDQIKYGLDVTEADKSDDFKYQIMLPINHNGLAGGAKQNKEGK
;
A
#
# COMPACT_ATOMS: atom_id res chain seq x y z
N MET A 1 -8.63 25.30 10.70
CA MET A 1 -8.41 25.11 9.25
C MET A 1 -7.09 24.40 8.96
N GLU A 2 -6.05 24.58 9.78
CA GLU A 2 -4.76 23.86 9.63
C GLU A 2 -4.87 22.34 9.71
N LEU A 3 -5.59 21.77 10.69
CA LEU A 3 -5.63 20.31 10.88
C LEU A 3 -6.04 19.52 9.62
N LEU A 4 -7.19 19.85 9.02
CA LEU A 4 -7.68 19.11 7.85
C LEU A 4 -6.73 19.27 6.66
N ALA A 5 -6.24 20.49 6.40
CA ALA A 5 -5.29 20.74 5.33
C ALA A 5 -3.99 19.96 5.52
N SER A 6 -3.48 19.90 6.76
CA SER A 6 -2.30 19.10 7.10
C SER A 6 -2.53 17.61 6.93
N LEU A 7 -3.70 17.09 7.35
CA LEU A 7 -4.05 15.67 7.13
C LEU A 7 -4.12 15.34 5.64
N VAL A 8 -4.73 16.20 4.83
CA VAL A 8 -4.83 16.03 3.37
C VAL A 8 -3.44 16.05 2.73
N ALA A 9 -2.59 17.00 3.12
CA ALA A 9 -1.24 17.12 2.58
C ALA A 9 -0.33 15.94 2.99
N LEU A 10 -0.41 15.52 4.26
CA LEU A 10 0.35 14.37 4.77
C LEU A 10 -0.13 13.07 4.12
N ASP A 11 -1.43 12.85 3.97
CA ASP A 11 -1.95 11.67 3.27
C ASP A 11 -1.48 11.64 1.80
N PHE A 12 -1.44 12.79 1.12
CA PHE A 12 -0.91 12.86 -0.25
C PHE A 12 0.59 12.51 -0.33
N ILE A 13 1.44 13.23 0.41
CA ILE A 13 2.90 13.12 0.24
C ILE A 13 3.43 11.88 0.97
N ALA A 14 2.99 11.67 2.21
CA ALA A 14 3.55 10.67 3.11
C ALA A 14 2.86 9.30 3.07
N GLN A 15 1.64 9.20 2.54
CA GLN A 15 1.04 7.91 2.20
C GLN A 15 1.05 7.67 0.70
N TYR A 16 0.23 8.39 -0.07
CA TYR A 16 -0.01 8.06 -1.47
C TYR A 16 1.28 8.09 -2.31
N TYR A 17 2.03 9.20 -2.27
CA TYR A 17 3.24 9.33 -3.09
C TYR A 17 4.38 8.43 -2.59
N ALA A 18 4.53 8.26 -1.27
CA ALA A 18 5.47 7.29 -0.70
C ALA A 18 5.13 5.86 -1.15
N HIS A 19 3.84 5.50 -1.15
CA HIS A 19 3.37 4.18 -1.52
C HIS A 19 3.56 3.91 -3.02
N TRP A 20 3.15 4.87 -3.85
CA TRP A 20 3.41 4.86 -5.28
C TRP A 20 4.91 4.68 -5.56
N SER A 21 5.78 5.40 -4.81
CA SER A 21 7.24 5.31 -4.97
C SER A 21 7.76 3.91 -4.66
N VAL A 22 7.28 3.27 -3.58
CA VAL A 22 7.73 1.90 -3.26
C VAL A 22 7.25 0.87 -4.26
N HIS A 23 6.15 1.10 -4.98
CA HIS A 23 5.74 0.24 -6.10
C HIS A 23 6.53 0.49 -7.38
N ASN A 24 6.80 1.76 -7.70
CA ASN A 24 7.25 2.14 -9.04
C ASN A 24 8.78 2.28 -9.16
N ILE A 25 9.52 2.27 -8.04
CA ILE A 25 10.99 2.38 -8.02
C ILE A 25 11.59 1.03 -7.64
N LYS A 26 12.35 0.40 -8.55
CA LYS A 26 12.82 -1.00 -8.44
C LYS A 26 13.46 -1.35 -7.08
N PRO A 27 14.44 -0.59 -6.56
CA PRO A 27 15.02 -0.92 -5.25
C PRO A 27 14.01 -0.82 -4.09
N LEU A 28 13.04 0.09 -4.17
CA LEU A 28 12.03 0.27 -3.13
C LEU A 28 10.97 -0.84 -3.19
N TRP A 29 10.63 -1.30 -4.39
CA TRP A 29 9.73 -2.44 -4.56
C TRP A 29 10.28 -3.69 -3.88
N ARG A 30 11.58 -3.94 -3.98
CA ARG A 30 12.22 -5.10 -3.32
C ARG A 30 11.98 -5.14 -1.82
N VAL A 31 11.96 -3.99 -1.14
CA VAL A 31 11.66 -3.95 0.29
C VAL A 31 10.16 -4.06 0.57
N HIS A 32 9.34 -3.58 -0.36
CA HIS A 32 7.88 -3.66 -0.26
C HIS A 32 7.32 -5.05 -0.62
N LEU A 33 8.09 -5.92 -1.30
CA LEU A 33 7.74 -7.32 -1.54
C LEU A 33 7.35 -8.06 -0.26
N VAL A 34 7.94 -7.70 0.88
CA VAL A 34 7.62 -8.33 2.18
C VAL A 34 6.14 -8.15 2.50
N HIS A 35 5.60 -6.96 2.27
CA HIS A 35 4.19 -6.62 2.48
C HIS A 35 3.28 -7.42 1.54
N HIS A 36 3.58 -7.41 0.24
CA HIS A 36 2.77 -8.08 -0.80
C HIS A 36 2.96 -9.60 -0.87
N SER A 37 4.00 -10.14 -0.24
CA SER A 37 4.21 -11.60 -0.14
C SER A 37 3.22 -12.29 0.80
N ASP A 38 2.39 -11.53 1.51
CA ASP A 38 1.35 -12.08 2.36
C ASP A 38 0.31 -12.84 1.54
N THR A 39 0.10 -14.11 1.89
CA THR A 39 -0.88 -14.99 1.25
C THR A 39 -2.25 -14.93 1.95
N HIS A 40 -2.35 -14.27 3.10
CA HIS A 40 -3.55 -14.20 3.94
C HIS A 40 -3.79 -12.77 4.43
N VAL A 41 -4.03 -11.84 3.50
CA VAL A 41 -4.21 -10.43 3.83
C VAL A 41 -5.31 -10.20 4.86
N ASP A 42 -4.91 -9.63 6.00
CA ASP A 42 -5.78 -9.21 7.09
C ASP A 42 -5.23 -7.95 7.79
N ALA A 43 -5.86 -7.50 8.89
CA ALA A 43 -5.44 -6.28 9.57
C ALA A 43 -3.97 -6.29 10.04
N SER A 44 -3.39 -7.49 10.28
CA SER A 44 -2.00 -7.67 10.68
C SER A 44 -1.01 -7.47 9.53
N THR A 45 -1.44 -7.64 8.27
CA THR A 45 -0.63 -7.34 7.07
C THR A 45 -0.15 -5.89 7.08
N GLY A 46 -0.95 -4.97 7.65
CA GLY A 46 -0.53 -3.57 7.85
C GLY A 46 0.73 -3.37 8.69
N LEU A 47 1.16 -4.39 9.44
CA LEU A 47 2.39 -4.40 10.25
C LEU A 47 3.52 -5.20 9.59
N ARG A 48 3.24 -5.89 8.47
CA ARG A 48 4.17 -6.76 7.76
C ARG A 48 5.06 -5.94 6.82
N LEU A 49 5.97 -5.16 7.40
CA LEU A 49 6.88 -4.30 6.66
C LEU A 49 8.34 -4.68 6.90
N HIS A 50 9.13 -4.63 5.84
CA HIS A 50 10.58 -4.63 6.00
C HIS A 50 11.01 -3.36 6.76
N PRO A 51 11.99 -3.38 7.67
CA PRO A 51 12.45 -2.18 8.38
C PRO A 51 12.83 -1.01 7.45
N PHE A 52 13.45 -1.30 6.32
CA PHE A 52 13.75 -0.27 5.31
C PHE A 52 12.51 0.34 4.65
N ASP A 53 11.44 -0.43 4.43
CA ASP A 53 10.17 0.11 3.92
C ASP A 53 9.61 1.13 4.91
N TYR A 54 9.59 0.78 6.20
CA TYR A 54 9.21 1.71 7.27
C TYR A 54 10.04 3.00 7.24
N PHE A 55 11.38 2.91 7.16
CA PHE A 55 12.23 4.10 7.09
C PHE A 55 12.00 4.95 5.84
N ILE A 56 11.75 4.33 4.69
CA ILE A 56 11.41 5.05 3.46
C ILE A 56 10.11 5.84 3.69
N ARG A 57 9.03 5.19 4.12
CA ARG A 57 7.74 5.87 4.35
C ARG A 57 7.83 6.93 5.44
N GLU A 58 8.55 6.67 6.52
CA GLU A 58 8.80 7.65 7.59
C GLU A 58 9.57 8.86 7.08
N SER A 59 10.53 8.68 6.17
CA SER A 59 11.27 9.80 5.59
C SER A 59 10.37 10.76 4.81
N PHE A 60 9.37 10.26 4.07
CA PHE A 60 8.36 11.11 3.41
C PHE A 60 7.51 11.87 4.42
N ALA A 61 7.11 11.21 5.52
CA ALA A 61 6.31 11.85 6.57
C ALA A 61 7.09 12.97 7.26
N ILE A 62 8.32 12.71 7.70
CA ILE A 62 9.18 13.70 8.34
C ILE A 62 9.52 14.83 7.36
N PHE A 63 9.86 14.51 6.10
CA PHE A 63 10.10 15.51 5.07
C PHE A 63 8.89 16.43 4.88
N SER A 64 7.68 15.88 4.83
CA SER A 64 6.43 16.65 4.70
C SER A 64 6.20 17.60 5.87
N VAL A 65 6.52 17.16 7.10
CA VAL A 65 6.42 18.00 8.31
C VAL A 65 7.35 19.20 8.21
N PHE A 66 8.60 19.00 7.81
CA PHE A 66 9.55 20.12 7.63
C PHE A 66 9.20 21.01 6.44
N LEU A 67 8.78 20.42 5.31
CA LEU A 67 8.42 21.15 4.10
C LEU A 67 7.25 22.12 4.33
N LEU A 68 6.29 21.71 5.14
CA LEU A 68 5.05 22.43 5.40
C LEU A 68 5.05 23.17 6.74
N ASP A 69 6.17 23.15 7.47
CA ASP A 69 6.33 23.74 8.81
C ASP A 69 5.22 23.31 9.79
N LEU A 70 4.93 22.01 9.82
CA LEU A 70 3.81 21.48 10.61
C LEU A 70 4.21 21.31 12.09
N PRO A 71 3.35 21.73 13.03
CA PRO A 71 3.53 21.41 14.44
C PRO A 71 3.59 19.89 14.66
N PRO A 72 4.48 19.38 15.54
CA PRO A 72 4.61 17.94 15.81
C PRO A 72 3.29 17.26 16.22
N GLY A 73 2.39 17.98 16.89
CA GLY A 73 1.08 17.46 17.27
C GLY A 73 0.20 17.06 16.08
N LEU A 74 0.29 17.76 14.94
CA LEU A 74 -0.47 17.41 13.74
C LEU A 74 0.07 16.12 13.10
N TYR A 75 1.38 15.93 13.12
CA TYR A 75 2.00 14.66 12.70
C TYR A 75 1.53 13.50 13.57
N VAL A 76 1.47 13.68 14.90
CA VAL A 76 0.96 12.64 15.82
C VAL A 76 -0.49 12.28 15.51
N ILE A 77 -1.37 13.27 15.30
CA ILE A 77 -2.77 13.01 14.93
C ILE A 77 -2.85 12.26 13.60
N TYR A 78 -2.12 12.72 12.58
CA TYR A 78 -2.00 12.04 11.30
C TYR A 78 -1.55 10.58 11.47
N ARG A 79 -0.57 10.32 12.34
CA ARG A 79 -0.06 8.97 12.60
C ARG A 79 -1.13 8.05 13.19
N PHE A 80 -1.95 8.54 14.12
CA PHE A 80 -3.08 7.74 14.62
C PHE A 80 -4.10 7.45 13.51
N CYS A 81 -4.45 8.45 12.70
CA CYS A 81 -5.38 8.28 11.59
C CYS A 81 -4.87 7.27 10.57
N THR A 82 -3.63 7.41 10.10
CA THR A 82 -3.06 6.55 9.05
C THR A 82 -2.89 5.11 9.53
N ILE A 83 -2.53 4.86 10.80
CA ILE A 83 -2.46 3.49 11.34
C ILE A 83 -3.85 2.86 11.41
N ALA A 84 -4.86 3.61 11.86
CA ALA A 84 -6.23 3.11 11.92
C ALA A 84 -6.76 2.74 10.52
N PHE A 85 -6.52 3.61 9.52
CA PHE A 85 -6.88 3.34 8.13
C PHE A 85 -6.08 2.19 7.54
N THR A 86 -4.78 2.07 7.81
CA THR A 86 -3.99 0.91 7.38
C THR A 86 -4.62 -0.40 7.87
N HIS A 87 -5.01 -0.50 9.14
CA HIS A 87 -5.68 -1.71 9.65
C HIS A 87 -7.05 -1.93 9.02
N PHE A 88 -7.83 -0.87 8.81
CA PHE A 88 -9.12 -0.95 8.16
C PHE A 88 -9.00 -1.45 6.70
N ASN A 89 -8.09 -0.87 5.92
CA ASN A 89 -7.89 -1.20 4.51
C ASN A 89 -7.46 -2.64 4.29
N HIS A 90 -6.66 -3.21 5.21
CA HIS A 90 -6.23 -4.60 5.11
C HIS A 90 -7.18 -5.57 5.82
N ALA A 91 -8.20 -5.09 6.53
CA ALA A 91 -9.07 -5.96 7.30
C ALA A 91 -9.69 -7.06 6.41
N ASN A 92 -9.67 -8.30 6.91
CA ASN A 92 -10.30 -9.44 6.24
C ASN A 92 -11.83 -9.43 6.41
N ILE A 93 -12.45 -8.33 5.98
CA ILE A 93 -13.88 -8.11 5.94
C ILE A 93 -14.31 -7.85 4.49
N LYS A 94 -15.56 -8.19 4.16
CA LYS A 94 -16.17 -7.87 2.86
C LYS A 94 -17.34 -6.93 3.11
N LEU A 95 -17.18 -5.66 2.78
CA LEU A 95 -18.25 -4.68 2.92
C LEU A 95 -19.33 -4.91 1.85
N PRO A 96 -20.60 -4.56 2.12
CA PRO A 96 -21.65 -4.61 1.10
C PRO A 96 -21.26 -3.79 -0.15
N PRO A 97 -21.37 -4.34 -1.37
CA PRO A 97 -20.78 -3.73 -2.58
C PRO A 97 -21.20 -2.27 -2.83
N THR A 98 -22.46 -1.92 -2.56
CA THR A 98 -22.96 -0.55 -2.74
C THR A 98 -22.34 0.43 -1.74
N LEU A 99 -22.21 0.02 -0.48
CA LEU A 99 -21.60 0.84 0.56
C LEU A 99 -20.10 1.02 0.30
N ASP A 100 -19.43 -0.08 -0.02
CA ASP A 100 -17.99 -0.07 -0.26
C ASP A 100 -17.62 0.80 -1.47
N LYS A 101 -18.34 0.64 -2.58
CA LYS A 101 -18.13 1.46 -3.78
C LYS A 101 -18.36 2.94 -3.51
N ALA A 102 -19.36 3.29 -2.70
CA ALA A 102 -19.62 4.68 -2.33
C ALA A 102 -18.48 5.27 -1.49
N ILE A 103 -17.98 4.53 -0.50
CA ILE A 103 -16.84 4.92 0.34
C ILE A 103 -15.57 5.06 -0.52
N SER A 104 -15.35 4.13 -1.45
CA SER A 104 -14.16 4.04 -2.31
C SER A 104 -13.92 5.27 -3.18
N TYR A 105 -14.92 6.14 -3.41
CA TYR A 105 -14.71 7.39 -4.14
C TYR A 105 -13.95 8.46 -3.33
N VAL A 106 -13.89 8.32 -2.01
CA VAL A 106 -13.28 9.32 -1.12
C VAL A 106 -12.23 8.69 -0.20
N PHE A 107 -12.55 7.55 0.40
CA PHE A 107 -11.68 6.83 1.33
C PHE A 107 -11.31 5.46 0.78
N VAL A 108 -10.14 4.98 1.15
CA VAL A 108 -9.78 3.59 0.83
C VAL A 108 -10.65 2.65 1.66
N SER A 109 -11.20 1.63 1.00
CA SER A 109 -12.01 0.60 1.62
C SER A 109 -11.27 -0.75 1.63
N PRO A 110 -11.65 -1.69 2.52
CA PRO A 110 -11.12 -3.04 2.47
C PRO A 110 -11.34 -3.74 1.14
N ASN A 111 -12.51 -3.62 0.49
CA ASN A 111 -12.71 -4.32 -0.79
C ASN A 111 -11.86 -3.70 -1.91
N MET A 112 -11.72 -2.36 -1.95
CA MET A 112 -10.89 -1.66 -2.93
C MET A 112 -9.41 -2.03 -2.75
N HIS A 113 -8.92 -2.02 -1.52
CA HIS A 113 -7.50 -2.26 -1.22
C HIS A 113 -7.06 -3.70 -1.49
N LYS A 114 -7.98 -4.68 -1.52
CA LYS A 114 -7.63 -6.06 -1.89
C LYS A 114 -7.08 -6.19 -3.31
N PHE A 115 -7.50 -5.32 -4.24
CA PHE A 115 -6.96 -5.32 -5.60
C PHE A 115 -5.48 -4.94 -5.64
N HIS A 116 -5.08 -4.01 -4.79
CA HIS A 116 -3.68 -3.62 -4.63
C HIS A 116 -2.81 -4.79 -4.19
N HIS A 117 -3.33 -5.67 -3.34
CA HIS A 117 -2.66 -6.90 -2.90
C HIS A 117 -2.84 -8.09 -3.84
N HIS A 118 -3.47 -7.89 -4.99
CA HIS A 118 -3.56 -8.96 -5.97
C HIS A 118 -2.18 -9.31 -6.51
N PHE A 119 -1.94 -10.60 -6.76
CA PHE A 119 -0.63 -11.07 -7.23
C PHE A 119 -0.24 -10.58 -8.63
N GLU A 120 -1.20 -10.16 -9.45
CA GLU A 120 -1.00 -9.85 -10.87
C GLU A 120 -1.20 -8.36 -11.21
N VAL A 121 -0.35 -7.85 -12.11
CA VAL A 121 -0.50 -6.54 -12.74
C VAL A 121 -1.54 -6.56 -13.87
N PRO A 122 -2.34 -5.51 -14.05
CA PRO A 122 -2.17 -4.19 -13.45
C PRO A 122 -2.77 -4.04 -12.04
N TRP A 123 -3.49 -5.03 -11.49
CA TRP A 123 -4.22 -4.86 -10.23
C TRP A 123 -3.29 -4.55 -9.04
N THR A 124 -2.13 -5.21 -8.95
CA THR A 124 -1.13 -4.91 -7.90
C THR A 124 -0.73 -3.43 -7.87
N ASP A 125 -0.65 -2.80 -9.05
CA ASP A 125 -0.20 -1.42 -9.23
C ASP A 125 -1.38 -0.44 -9.34
N THR A 126 -2.36 -0.61 -8.44
CA THR A 126 -3.52 0.26 -8.27
C THR A 126 -3.75 0.56 -6.78
N ASN A 127 -4.62 1.53 -6.48
CA ASN A 127 -5.13 1.80 -5.13
C ASN A 127 -4.03 2.05 -4.08
N TYR A 128 -3.12 2.98 -4.35
CA TYR A 128 -2.00 3.34 -3.49
C TYR A 128 -2.37 4.19 -2.28
N GLY A 129 -3.59 4.76 -2.23
CA GLY A 129 -4.05 5.56 -1.11
C GLY A 129 -4.01 4.81 0.23
N ASN A 130 -4.15 5.55 1.33
CA ASN A 130 -4.35 4.97 2.65
C ASN A 130 -5.58 5.55 3.35
N ILE A 131 -5.61 6.85 3.65
CA ILE A 131 -6.83 7.46 4.18
C ILE A 131 -7.75 7.75 3.00
N MET A 132 -7.30 8.54 2.02
CA MET A 132 -8.11 8.97 0.89
C MET A 132 -7.75 8.24 -0.39
N SER A 133 -8.77 7.78 -1.12
CA SER A 133 -8.66 7.20 -2.46
C SER A 133 -8.79 8.25 -3.58
N ILE A 134 -9.04 9.52 -3.22
CA ILE A 134 -9.13 10.62 -4.19
C ILE A 134 -7.86 10.72 -5.04
N TRP A 135 -6.70 10.49 -4.42
CA TRP A 135 -5.42 10.48 -5.14
C TRP A 135 -5.39 9.42 -6.23
N ASP A 136 -5.90 8.22 -5.95
CA ASP A 136 -5.96 7.16 -6.95
C ASP A 136 -6.81 7.55 -8.16
N THR A 137 -7.90 8.28 -7.93
CA THR A 137 -8.72 8.81 -9.03
C THR A 137 -7.97 9.91 -9.79
N LEU A 138 -7.33 10.84 -9.09
CA LEU A 138 -6.62 11.97 -9.68
C LEU A 138 -5.41 11.56 -10.52
N PHE A 139 -4.70 10.52 -10.10
CA PHE A 139 -3.49 10.03 -10.75
C PHE A 139 -3.71 8.78 -11.61
N GLY A 140 -4.97 8.34 -11.76
CA GLY A 140 -5.33 7.25 -12.67
C GLY A 140 -4.91 5.84 -12.18
N THR A 141 -4.78 5.66 -10.87
CA THR A 141 -4.44 4.38 -10.23
C THR A 141 -5.65 3.75 -9.52
N PHE A 142 -6.84 4.33 -9.64
CA PHE A 142 -8.07 3.78 -9.05
C PHE A 142 -8.55 2.54 -9.80
N TYR A 143 -8.80 1.45 -9.07
CA TYR A 143 -9.44 0.24 -9.57
C TYR A 143 -10.48 -0.32 -8.60
N TYR A 144 -11.58 -0.82 -9.14
CA TYR A 144 -12.64 -1.44 -8.37
C TYR A 144 -13.29 -2.57 -9.17
N GLY A 145 -13.48 -3.73 -8.56
CA GLY A 145 -14.03 -4.90 -9.25
C GLY A 145 -14.66 -5.93 -8.31
N ASP A 146 -14.77 -7.16 -8.81
CA ASP A 146 -15.23 -8.31 -8.03
C ASP A 146 -14.11 -8.87 -7.14
N VAL A 147 -14.26 -8.72 -5.81
CA VAL A 147 -13.27 -9.19 -4.83
C VAL A 147 -13.14 -10.71 -4.78
N ASP A 148 -14.08 -11.45 -5.36
CA ASP A 148 -14.00 -12.91 -5.41
C ASP A 148 -12.95 -13.39 -6.45
N GLN A 149 -12.40 -12.48 -7.25
CA GLN A 149 -11.27 -12.74 -8.16
C GLN A 149 -9.90 -12.59 -7.49
N ILE A 150 -9.84 -12.13 -6.24
CA ILE A 150 -8.57 -11.80 -5.58
C ILE A 150 -7.79 -13.07 -5.23
N LYS A 151 -6.49 -13.05 -5.55
CA LYS A 151 -5.49 -14.02 -5.13
C LYS A 151 -4.31 -13.23 -4.58
N TYR A 152 -3.96 -13.50 -3.32
CA TYR A 152 -2.86 -12.84 -2.62
C TYR A 152 -1.53 -13.58 -2.80
N GLY A 153 -0.46 -12.98 -2.29
CA GLY A 153 0.92 -13.42 -2.48
C GLY A 153 1.48 -12.94 -3.82
N LEU A 154 2.68 -13.41 -4.15
CA LEU A 154 3.38 -13.05 -5.39
C LEU A 154 3.94 -14.29 -6.07
N ASP A 155 3.89 -14.32 -7.40
CA ASP A 155 4.44 -15.37 -8.25
C ASP A 155 5.96 -15.52 -8.11
N VAL A 156 6.64 -14.43 -7.74
CA VAL A 156 8.07 -14.39 -7.47
C VAL A 156 8.45 -14.80 -6.05
N THR A 157 7.50 -15.18 -5.18
CA THR A 157 7.76 -15.57 -3.78
C THR A 157 7.32 -17.00 -3.47
N GLU A 158 7.91 -17.60 -2.44
CA GLU A 158 7.56 -18.91 -1.93
C GLU A 158 6.39 -18.78 -0.93
N ALA A 159 5.18 -19.11 -1.39
CA ALA A 159 3.94 -18.95 -0.63
C ALA A 159 3.93 -19.69 0.73
N ASP A 160 4.58 -20.87 0.81
CA ASP A 160 4.72 -21.68 2.01
C ASP A 160 5.66 -21.07 3.06
N LYS A 161 6.53 -20.15 2.65
CA LYS A 161 7.46 -19.42 3.53
C LYS A 161 6.98 -18.01 3.88
N SER A 162 5.75 -17.65 3.48
CA SER A 162 5.19 -16.32 3.74
C SER A 162 5.34 -15.91 5.21
N ASP A 163 5.12 -16.82 6.16
CA ASP A 163 5.17 -16.49 7.60
C ASP A 163 6.55 -16.67 8.23
N ASP A 164 7.57 -17.09 7.46
CA ASP A 164 8.93 -17.24 7.95
C ASP A 164 9.62 -15.87 8.04
N PHE A 165 9.92 -15.42 9.26
CA PHE A 165 10.54 -14.12 9.50
C PHE A 165 11.90 -13.96 8.80
N LYS A 166 12.72 -15.02 8.75
CA LYS A 166 14.04 -14.95 8.12
C LYS A 166 13.88 -14.82 6.60
N TYR A 167 12.92 -15.54 6.01
CA TYR A 167 12.56 -15.42 4.61
C TYR A 167 12.12 -13.98 4.31
N GLN A 168 11.18 -13.43 5.09
CA GLN A 168 10.69 -12.06 4.94
C GLN A 168 11.83 -11.02 4.94
N ILE A 169 12.77 -11.08 5.89
CA ILE A 169 13.89 -10.15 5.96
C ILE A 169 14.88 -10.31 4.80
N MET A 170 15.03 -11.53 4.28
CA MET A 170 15.96 -11.82 3.18
C MET A 170 15.34 -11.63 1.79
N LEU A 171 14.01 -11.50 1.68
CA LEU A 171 13.29 -11.28 0.42
C LEU A 171 13.92 -10.16 -0.43
N PRO A 172 14.22 -8.96 0.11
CA PRO A 172 14.77 -7.88 -0.70
C PRO A 172 16.15 -8.21 -1.26
N ILE A 173 16.92 -9.09 -0.61
CA ILE A 173 18.29 -9.47 -1.02
C ILE A 173 18.24 -10.58 -2.07
N ASN A 174 17.41 -11.60 -1.82
CA ASN A 174 17.37 -12.83 -2.61
C ASN A 174 16.61 -12.71 -3.92
N HIS A 175 15.71 -11.72 -4.05
CA HIS A 175 14.96 -11.48 -5.28
C HIS A 175 15.53 -10.29 -6.06
N ASN A 176 16.01 -10.58 -7.28
CA ASN A 176 16.46 -9.58 -8.26
C ASN A 176 15.31 -9.02 -9.15
N GLY A 177 14.05 -9.31 -8.77
CA GLY A 177 12.83 -9.02 -9.51
C GLY A 177 12.66 -7.55 -9.90
N LEU A 178 12.13 -7.33 -11.11
CA LEU A 178 11.91 -6.04 -11.78
C LEU A 178 10.88 -5.17 -11.02
N ALA A 179 10.92 -3.85 -11.18
CA ALA A 179 9.91 -2.93 -10.60
C ALA A 179 8.50 -3.22 -11.16
N GLY A 180 7.48 -3.14 -10.30
CA GLY A 180 6.08 -3.39 -10.63
C GLY A 180 5.76 -4.89 -10.69
N GLY A 181 4.58 -5.27 -10.20
CA GLY A 181 4.20 -6.65 -9.85
C GLY A 181 4.36 -7.74 -10.92
N ALA A 182 4.64 -7.41 -12.19
CA ALA A 182 5.27 -8.33 -13.14
C ALA A 182 5.73 -7.56 -14.38
N LYS A 183 7.04 -7.46 -14.63
CA LYS A 183 7.55 -7.34 -16.01
C LYS A 183 7.79 -8.72 -16.63
N GLN A 184 6.82 -9.62 -16.52
CA GLN A 184 6.76 -10.80 -17.38
C GLN A 184 5.49 -10.72 -18.24
N ASN A 185 5.64 -10.11 -19.42
CA ASN A 185 4.95 -10.47 -20.66
C ASN A 185 5.36 -9.50 -21.77
N LYS A 186 6.61 -9.61 -22.25
CA LYS A 186 7.03 -9.05 -23.55
C LYS A 186 7.95 -9.94 -24.39
N GLU A 187 8.12 -11.22 -24.03
CA GLU A 187 8.80 -12.19 -24.89
C GLU A 187 7.96 -13.46 -24.96
N GLY A 188 7.13 -13.55 -26.00
CA GLY A 188 6.15 -14.63 -26.17
C GLY A 188 5.12 -14.35 -27.27
N LYS A 189 5.58 -13.80 -28.40
CA LYS A 189 4.93 -13.95 -29.71
C LYS A 189 5.97 -14.48 -30.68
#